data_AF-A0A7C1EF97-F1
#
_entry.id   AF-A0A7C1EF97-F1
#
_cell.length_a   1.000
_cell.length_b   1.000
_cell.length_c   1.000
_cell.angle_alpha   90.00
_cell.angle_beta   90.00
_cell.angle_gamma   90.00
#
_symmetry.space_group_name_H-M   'P 1'
#
loop_
_entity.id
_entity.type
_entity.pdbx_description
1 polymer ?
#
loop_
_entity_poly.entity_id
_entity_poly.type
_entity_poly.pdbx_seq_one_letter_code
_entity_poly.pdbx_strand_id
1 'polypeptide(L)'
;MPPFCSLPGLTYSYGYPVAYDSRGRAMLHRIPRFKLFDAQLTVTIVAVGLAALALFVALRNDRRVILQADEDVSVVEAEAILARATEATAFADSILSFLEGAAVVVGAGLTIGAWMLRNSIQNQIEANRDFVEQAEQRFEERQRRLDEMEASLQKRHQELVDRTSQEIANVHRQARDSFRVLSLLVLAEQQVRAHNLDTALRTLEAAYQLDPENQATNYLLGYLFITRKQFDAAIERLECALKMESDFAPAIAALGLALRRKGDSLNGEDRFTEQDRLWAQAETRLLEALELDARLTDADGQSYYGTLGGLYRRQRRYDAAIRAYEQAQAITPNSSYPVSNLATLYKHQGRDAESARYFEMVLKIAEQQLDDDPRDYWARADYAQAKLVLGDPDSAANEMRAVLEQVQERGVLETIRSGLQFLAESPHPPEGLDTLIGMLDQASNEMET
;
A
#
# COMPACT_ATOMS: atom_id res chain seq x y z
N MET A 1 10.54 -0.72 20.95
CA MET A 1 11.53 0.38 21.09
C MET A 1 12.10 0.72 19.73
N PRO A 2 11.75 1.89 19.17
CA PRO A 2 12.61 2.66 18.27
C PRO A 2 12.92 4.05 18.88
N PRO A 3 14.02 4.72 18.48
CA PRO A 3 14.37 6.02 19.06
C PRO A 3 13.68 7.19 18.35
N PHE A 4 13.36 8.18 19.18
CA PHE A 4 12.75 9.47 18.89
C PHE A 4 13.67 10.39 18.08
N CYS A 5 13.08 11.18 17.18
CA CYS A 5 13.66 12.43 16.68
C CYS A 5 12.62 13.54 16.84
N SER A 6 12.87 14.44 17.78
CA SER A 6 12.03 15.59 18.15
C SER A 6 12.48 16.85 17.40
N LEU A 7 11.56 17.51 16.69
CA LEU A 7 11.74 18.85 16.12
C LEU A 7 11.30 19.92 17.14
N PRO A 8 12.07 21.00 17.36
CA PRO A 8 11.69 22.08 18.26
C PRO A 8 11.10 23.31 17.54
N GLY A 9 10.00 23.81 18.11
CA GLY A 9 9.70 25.22 18.42
C GLY A 9 9.97 26.31 17.39
N LEU A 10 8.90 26.76 16.71
CA LEU A 10 8.82 28.09 16.08
C LEU A 10 8.32 29.12 17.10
N THR A 11 9.20 29.98 17.58
CA THR A 11 8.84 31.25 18.22
C THR A 11 8.82 32.37 17.19
N TYR A 12 7.68 33.03 17.06
CA TYR A 12 7.51 34.27 16.28
C TYR A 12 8.31 35.42 16.91
N SER A 13 9.15 36.09 16.12
CA SER A 13 9.72 37.40 16.43
C SER A 13 9.56 38.30 15.21
N TYR A 14 8.71 39.32 15.33
CA TYR A 14 8.63 40.44 14.40
C TYR A 14 9.97 41.19 14.39
N GLY A 15 10.66 41.23 13.26
CA GLY A 15 11.90 41.98 13.09
C GLY A 15 12.04 42.47 11.64
N TYR A 16 11.97 43.78 11.45
CA TYR A 16 12.27 44.43 10.18
C TYR A 16 13.72 44.13 9.75
N PRO A 17 14.01 43.81 8.47
CA PRO A 17 15.36 43.49 8.04
C PRO A 17 16.23 44.76 7.97
N VAL A 18 17.25 44.82 8.83
CA VAL A 18 18.38 45.75 8.72
C VAL A 18 19.45 45.08 7.86
N ALA A 19 19.92 45.73 6.80
CA ALA A 19 20.99 45.20 5.96
C ALA A 19 22.36 45.36 6.65
N TYR A 20 23.15 44.29 6.64
CA TYR A 20 24.50 44.22 7.21
C TYR A 20 25.52 43.95 6.10
N ASP A 21 26.72 44.52 6.20
CA ASP A 21 27.83 44.23 5.27
C ASP A 21 28.51 42.87 5.57
N SER A 22 29.46 42.45 4.73
CA SER A 22 30.18 41.17 4.85
C SER A 22 31.09 41.05 6.09
N ARG A 23 31.08 42.04 7.00
CA ARG A 23 31.76 42.01 8.31
C ARG A 23 30.81 42.28 9.49
N GLY A 24 29.50 42.24 9.28
CA GLY A 24 28.51 42.26 10.37
C GLY A 24 28.24 43.62 11.01
N ARG A 25 28.40 44.75 10.29
CA ARG A 25 27.96 46.08 10.78
C ARG A 25 26.65 46.52 10.13
N ALA A 26 25.74 47.08 10.93
CA ALA A 26 24.46 47.60 10.47
C ALA A 26 24.69 48.80 9.54
N MET A 27 24.16 48.73 8.31
CA MET A 27 24.20 49.87 7.39
C MET A 27 23.15 50.90 7.79
N LEU A 28 23.54 51.88 8.62
CA LEU A 28 22.78 53.12 8.77
C LEU A 28 22.89 53.92 7.46
N HIS A 29 21.77 54.06 6.75
CA HIS A 29 21.68 55.02 5.65
C HIS A 29 22.06 56.41 6.16
N ARG A 30 23.23 56.90 5.74
CA ARG A 30 23.64 58.29 5.97
C ARG A 30 22.64 59.18 5.26
N ILE A 31 21.85 59.91 6.05
CA ILE A 31 21.12 61.09 5.59
C ILE A 31 22.17 62.04 4.96
N PRO A 32 22.03 62.45 3.69
CA PRO A 32 22.96 63.38 3.09
C PRO A 32 22.89 64.71 3.85
N ARG A 33 24.02 65.11 4.44
CA ARG A 33 24.20 66.44 5.02
C ARG A 33 23.99 67.47 3.90
N PHE A 34 22.95 68.29 4.05
CA PHE A 34 22.70 69.48 3.23
C PHE A 34 23.94 70.38 3.23
N LYS A 35 24.75 70.28 2.18
CA LYS A 35 25.84 71.19 1.84
C LYS A 35 25.52 71.81 0.49
N LEU A 36 24.58 72.76 0.46
CA LEU A 36 24.35 73.58 -0.74
C LEU A 36 23.74 74.96 -0.45
N PHE A 37 23.49 75.31 0.82
CA PHE A 37 22.89 76.60 1.17
C PHE A 37 23.88 77.65 1.69
N ASP A 38 25.12 77.26 2.05
CA ASP A 38 26.07 78.19 2.68
C ASP A 38 26.73 79.16 1.70
N ALA A 39 27.05 78.72 0.48
CA ALA A 39 27.89 79.51 -0.42
C ALA A 39 27.17 80.74 -1.04
N GLN A 40 25.89 80.62 -1.38
CA GLN A 40 25.13 81.76 -1.92
C GLN A 40 24.71 82.74 -0.82
N LEU A 41 24.29 82.24 0.34
CA LEU A 41 23.92 83.10 1.48
C LEU A 41 25.11 83.91 2.01
N THR A 42 26.30 83.30 2.09
CA THR A 42 27.52 84.00 2.51
C THR A 42 27.92 85.09 1.52
N VAL A 43 27.80 84.88 0.21
CA VAL A 43 28.09 85.92 -0.79
C VAL A 43 27.13 87.10 -0.67
N THR A 44 25.84 86.85 -0.47
CA THR A 44 24.84 87.94 -0.30
C THR A 44 25.07 88.72 1.00
N ILE A 45 25.36 88.03 2.12
CA ILE A 45 25.67 88.68 3.41
C ILE A 45 26.95 89.52 3.30
N VAL A 46 27.99 89.03 2.63
CA VAL A 46 29.24 89.77 2.41
C VAL A 46 29.01 91.00 1.51
N ALA A 47 28.21 90.89 0.45
CA ALA A 47 27.88 92.02 -0.42
C ALA A 47 27.09 93.12 0.31
N VAL A 48 26.09 92.75 1.12
CA VAL A 48 25.33 93.68 1.96
C VAL A 48 26.24 94.31 3.03
N GLY A 49 27.13 93.53 3.64
CA GLY A 49 28.11 94.00 4.62
C GLY A 49 29.09 95.01 4.03
N LEU A 50 29.61 94.77 2.83
CA LEU A 50 30.50 95.70 2.11
C LEU A 50 29.79 97.00 1.71
N ALA A 51 28.53 96.92 1.28
CA ALA A 51 27.73 98.09 0.96
C ALA A 51 27.40 98.94 2.20
N ALA A 52 27.04 98.31 3.32
CA ALA A 52 26.83 98.99 4.59
C ALA A 52 28.10 99.66 5.12
N LEU A 53 29.26 99.02 4.92
CA LEU A 53 30.57 99.60 5.26
C LEU A 53 30.89 100.82 4.40
N ALA A 54 30.62 100.77 3.09
CA ALA A 54 30.81 101.91 2.19
C ALA A 54 29.91 103.11 2.58
N LEU A 55 28.64 102.84 2.94
CA LEU A 55 27.72 103.86 3.44
C LEU A 55 28.19 104.46 4.78
N PHE A 56 28.70 103.62 5.69
CA PHE A 56 29.26 104.07 6.97
C PHE A 56 30.50 104.95 6.80
N VAL A 57 31.40 104.60 5.86
CA VAL A 57 32.58 105.41 5.52
C VAL A 57 32.16 106.76 4.92
N ALA A 58 31.17 106.78 4.02
CA ALA A 58 30.64 108.00 3.44
C ALA A 58 30.04 108.94 4.51
N LEU A 59 29.27 108.39 5.46
CA LEU A 59 28.66 109.16 6.56
C LEU A 59 29.68 109.70 7.58
N ARG A 60 30.85 109.04 7.75
CA ARG A 60 31.87 109.44 8.72
C ARG A 60 32.68 110.67 8.29
N ASN A 61 32.81 110.90 6.98
CA ASN A 61 33.67 111.95 6.44
C ASN A 61 32.99 113.33 6.29
N ASP A 62 31.70 113.42 6.62
CA ASP A 62 30.90 114.63 6.42
C ASP A 62 30.93 115.54 7.68
N ARG A 63 31.81 116.54 7.66
CA ARG A 63 31.85 117.61 8.68
C ARG A 63 30.73 118.61 8.39
N ARG A 64 29.59 118.41 9.05
CA ARG A 64 28.46 119.36 9.08
C ARG A 64 28.89 120.69 9.71
N VAL A 65 28.81 121.78 8.96
CA VAL A 65 28.88 123.16 9.49
C VAL A 65 27.48 123.76 9.38
N ILE A 66 26.95 124.22 10.51
CA ILE A 66 25.65 124.89 10.62
C ILE A 66 25.81 126.30 10.02
N LEU A 67 25.09 126.63 8.96
CA LEU A 67 25.06 127.97 8.36
C LEU A 67 24.04 128.84 9.10
N GLN A 68 24.48 129.97 9.67
CA GLN A 68 23.62 131.07 10.11
C GLN A 68 23.56 132.12 8.99
N ALA A 69 22.35 132.53 8.61
CA ALA A 69 22.10 133.49 7.55
C ALA A 69 22.01 134.91 8.12
N ASP A 70 22.97 135.78 7.80
CA ASP A 70 22.74 137.24 7.77
C ASP A 70 23.85 137.97 6.97
N GLU A 71 23.39 138.91 6.12
CA GLU A 71 24.06 139.98 5.35
C GLU A 71 25.22 139.69 4.36
N ASP A 72 24.99 140.12 3.10
CA ASP A 72 25.90 140.31 1.95
C ASP A 72 26.82 139.14 1.53
N VAL A 73 26.19 138.07 1.04
CA VAL A 73 26.88 136.91 0.44
C VAL A 73 27.39 137.25 -0.96
N SER A 74 28.70 137.11 -1.17
CA SER A 74 29.34 137.33 -2.47
C SER A 74 28.96 136.25 -3.50
N VAL A 75 29.01 136.56 -4.81
CA VAL A 75 28.69 135.63 -5.92
C VAL A 75 29.50 134.32 -5.83
N VAL A 76 30.68 134.34 -5.21
CA VAL A 76 31.56 133.17 -5.05
C VAL A 76 31.06 132.20 -3.96
N GLU A 77 30.34 132.68 -2.95
CA GLU A 77 29.80 131.84 -1.86
C GLU A 77 28.45 131.20 -2.23
N ALA A 78 27.66 131.84 -3.09
CA ALA A 78 26.42 131.28 -3.63
C ALA A 78 26.68 130.05 -4.52
N GLU A 79 27.75 130.04 -5.33
CA GLU A 79 28.13 128.88 -6.15
C GLU A 79 28.58 127.67 -5.29
N ALA A 80 29.27 127.93 -4.18
CA ALA A 80 29.74 126.86 -3.29
C ALA A 80 28.61 126.17 -2.50
N ILE A 81 27.56 126.92 -2.13
CA ILE A 81 26.37 126.38 -1.48
C ILE A 81 25.52 125.59 -2.48
N LEU A 82 25.37 126.10 -3.71
CA LEU A 82 24.61 125.40 -4.75
C LEU A 82 25.27 124.06 -5.11
N ALA A 83 26.59 124.03 -5.28
CA ALA A 83 27.35 122.82 -5.61
C ALA A 83 27.25 121.72 -4.53
N ARG A 84 27.20 122.11 -3.25
CA ARG A 84 27.06 121.16 -2.13
C ARG A 84 25.63 120.66 -1.95
N ALA A 85 24.62 121.49 -2.22
CA ALA A 85 23.23 121.05 -2.22
C ALA A 85 22.98 120.02 -3.33
N THR A 86 23.56 120.20 -4.53
CA THR A 86 23.48 119.21 -5.61
C THR A 86 24.22 117.91 -5.27
N GLU A 87 25.36 117.96 -4.56
CA GLU A 87 26.02 116.75 -4.08
C GLU A 87 25.18 115.98 -3.05
N ALA A 88 24.53 116.69 -2.11
CA ALA A 88 23.67 116.05 -1.11
C ALA A 88 22.41 115.40 -1.73
N THR A 89 21.80 116.05 -2.74
CA THR A 89 20.68 115.45 -3.48
C THR A 89 21.12 114.26 -4.31
N ALA A 90 22.29 114.32 -4.96
CA ALA A 90 22.84 113.20 -5.71
C ALA A 90 23.16 112.00 -4.81
N PHE A 91 23.61 112.25 -3.58
CA PHE A 91 23.83 111.20 -2.58
C PHE A 91 22.52 110.56 -2.10
N ALA A 92 21.48 111.36 -1.85
CA ALA A 92 20.16 110.85 -1.47
C ALA A 92 19.54 109.98 -2.58
N ASP A 93 19.64 110.40 -3.85
CA ASP A 93 19.16 109.62 -5.01
C ASP A 93 19.94 108.30 -5.17
N SER A 94 21.24 108.32 -4.85
CA SER A 94 22.09 107.12 -4.86
C SER A 94 21.67 106.10 -3.78
N ILE A 95 21.36 106.56 -2.56
CA ILE A 95 20.85 105.70 -1.48
C ILE A 95 19.48 105.13 -1.85
N LEU A 96 18.58 105.95 -2.40
CA LEU A 96 17.24 105.51 -2.78
C LEU A 96 17.29 104.46 -3.89
N SER A 97 18.09 104.71 -4.93
CA SER A 97 18.32 103.74 -6.02
C SER A 97 18.94 102.43 -5.52
N PHE A 98 19.83 102.50 -4.52
CA PHE A 98 20.38 101.32 -3.88
C PHE A 98 19.33 100.53 -3.08
N LEU A 99 18.47 101.21 -2.31
CA LEU A 99 17.39 100.58 -1.55
C LEU A 99 16.34 99.96 -2.47
N GLU A 100 15.99 100.60 -3.58
CA GLU A 100 15.10 100.05 -4.60
C GLU A 100 15.73 98.81 -5.26
N GLY A 101 17.01 98.87 -5.62
CA GLY A 101 17.75 97.72 -6.14
C GLY A 101 17.82 96.56 -5.14
N ALA A 102 18.08 96.86 -3.86
CA ALA A 102 18.13 95.86 -2.80
C ALA A 102 16.75 95.22 -2.55
N ALA A 103 15.66 96.00 -2.57
CA ALA A 103 14.31 95.49 -2.42
C ALA A 103 13.91 94.54 -3.55
N VAL A 104 14.29 94.86 -4.79
CA VAL A 104 14.07 94.00 -5.97
C VAL A 104 14.84 92.67 -5.83
N VAL A 105 16.09 92.72 -5.39
CA VAL A 105 16.92 91.52 -5.20
C VAL A 105 16.37 90.61 -4.09
N VAL A 106 15.95 91.19 -2.96
CA VAL A 106 15.35 90.42 -1.86
C VAL A 106 14.01 89.83 -2.27
N GLY A 107 13.15 90.59 -2.95
CA GLY A 107 11.88 90.11 -3.48
C GLY A 107 12.05 88.98 -4.50
N ALA A 108 13.01 89.11 -5.43
CA ALA A 108 13.34 88.06 -6.39
C ALA A 108 13.92 86.80 -5.71
N GLY A 109 14.76 86.97 -4.68
CA GLY A 109 15.30 85.85 -3.90
C GLY A 109 14.21 85.05 -3.17
N LEU A 110 13.24 85.73 -2.57
CA LEU A 110 12.12 85.09 -1.88
C LEU A 110 11.18 84.35 -2.85
N THR A 111 10.91 84.90 -4.03
CA THR A 111 10.05 84.24 -5.03
C THR A 111 10.73 83.03 -5.65
N ILE A 112 12.03 83.12 -5.97
CA ILE A 112 12.84 81.99 -6.45
C ILE A 112 12.92 80.91 -5.36
N GLY A 113 13.18 81.28 -4.11
CA GLY A 113 13.22 80.36 -2.97
C GLY A 113 11.89 79.65 -2.73
N ALA A 114 10.77 80.38 -2.77
CA ALA A 114 9.43 79.81 -2.65
C ALA A 114 9.08 78.90 -3.84
N TRP A 115 9.47 79.27 -5.06
CA TRP A 115 9.31 78.44 -6.26
C TRP A 115 10.13 77.14 -6.17
N MET A 116 11.40 77.23 -5.77
CA MET A 116 12.27 76.07 -5.55
C MET A 116 11.72 75.16 -4.45
N LEU A 117 11.24 75.72 -3.34
CA LEU A 117 10.63 74.96 -2.26
C LEU A 117 9.35 74.27 -2.72
N ARG A 118 8.46 74.99 -3.43
CA ARG A 118 7.25 74.41 -4.02
C ARG A 118 7.59 73.27 -4.97
N ASN A 119 8.56 73.47 -5.87
CA ASN A 119 8.97 72.45 -6.84
C ASN A 119 9.62 71.24 -6.15
N SER A 120 10.44 71.45 -5.13
CA SER A 120 11.03 70.37 -4.31
C SER A 120 9.97 69.58 -3.55
N ILE A 121 8.97 70.26 -2.97
CA ILE A 121 7.86 69.62 -2.26
C ILE A 121 6.98 68.84 -3.24
N GLN A 122 6.67 69.40 -4.42
CA GLN A 122 5.91 68.71 -5.47
C GLN A 122 6.65 67.45 -5.94
N ASN A 123 7.95 67.54 -6.25
CA ASN A 123 8.76 66.38 -6.65
C ASN A 123 8.80 65.30 -5.55
N GLN A 124 8.85 65.68 -4.27
CA GLN A 124 8.81 64.72 -3.16
C GLN A 124 7.43 64.08 -2.98
N ILE A 125 6.35 64.84 -3.19
CA ILE A 125 4.98 64.31 -3.16
C ILE A 125 4.78 63.30 -4.30
N GLU A 126 5.23 63.62 -5.50
CA GLU A 126 5.19 62.70 -6.65
C GLU A 126 6.01 61.43 -6.39
N ALA A 127 7.26 61.57 -5.93
CA ALA A 127 8.11 60.40 -5.61
C ALA A 127 7.53 59.53 -4.47
N ASN A 128 6.92 60.13 -3.46
CA ASN A 128 6.25 59.40 -2.38
C ASN A 128 4.98 58.70 -2.88
N ARG A 129 4.21 59.34 -3.76
CA ARG A 129 3.01 58.76 -4.37
C ARG A 129 3.38 57.55 -5.21
N ASP A 130 4.39 57.66 -6.07
CA ASP A 130 4.88 56.55 -6.89
C ASP A 130 5.40 55.40 -6.03
N PHE A 131 6.09 55.70 -4.93
CA PHE A 131 6.53 54.68 -3.97
C PHE A 131 5.37 53.96 -3.29
N VAL A 132 4.33 54.70 -2.87
CA VAL A 132 3.12 54.12 -2.27
C VAL A 132 2.38 53.25 -3.27
N GLU A 133 2.17 53.71 -4.50
CA GLU A 133 1.52 52.94 -5.56
C GLU A 133 2.30 51.64 -5.88
N GLN A 134 3.64 51.71 -5.94
CA GLN A 134 4.47 50.51 -6.12
C GLN A 134 4.44 49.57 -4.90
N ALA A 135 4.38 50.12 -3.69
CA ALA A 135 4.29 49.32 -2.46
C ALA A 135 2.93 48.61 -2.36
N GLU A 136 1.84 49.27 -2.71
CA GLU A 136 0.50 48.69 -2.79
C GLU A 136 0.44 47.58 -3.84
N GLN A 137 0.96 47.81 -5.05
CA GLN A 137 1.03 46.77 -6.09
C GLN A 137 1.83 45.54 -5.64
N ARG A 138 2.99 45.74 -5.00
CA ARG A 138 3.79 44.63 -4.47
C ARG A 138 3.08 43.89 -3.34
N PHE A 139 2.31 44.61 -2.52
CA PHE A 139 1.52 44.02 -1.45
C PHE A 139 0.37 43.17 -2.01
N GLU A 140 -0.38 43.71 -2.97
CA GLU A 140 -1.44 42.99 -3.68
C GLU A 140 -0.90 41.75 -4.40
N GLU A 141 0.22 41.87 -5.10
CA GLU A 141 0.84 40.74 -5.81
C GLU A 141 1.33 39.66 -4.83
N ARG A 142 1.88 40.08 -3.68
CA ARG A 142 2.29 39.14 -2.62
C ARG A 142 1.08 38.47 -1.98
N GLN A 143 -0.01 39.19 -1.80
CA GLN A 143 -1.26 38.64 -1.25
C GLN A 143 -1.90 37.64 -2.22
N ARG A 144 -1.99 37.96 -3.52
CA ARG A 144 -2.44 37.00 -4.55
C ARG A 144 -1.58 35.75 -4.57
N ARG A 145 -0.24 35.88 -4.49
CA ARG A 145 0.66 34.71 -4.40
C ARG A 145 0.42 33.87 -3.15
N LEU A 146 0.09 34.49 -2.01
CA LEU A 146 -0.24 33.76 -0.79
C LEU A 146 -1.58 33.02 -0.94
N ASP A 147 -2.59 33.66 -1.50
CA ASP A 147 -3.91 33.06 -1.75
C ASP A 147 -3.80 31.89 -2.76
N GLU A 148 -3.05 32.07 -3.84
CA GLU A 148 -2.75 31.01 -4.83
C GLU A 148 -1.99 29.84 -4.18
N MET A 149 -1.00 30.15 -3.34
CA MET A 149 -0.23 29.13 -2.62
C MET A 149 -1.13 28.38 -1.63
N GLU A 150 -1.96 29.06 -0.86
CA GLU A 150 -2.91 28.46 0.08
C GLU A 150 -3.90 27.55 -0.65
N ALA A 151 -4.50 28.03 -1.74
CA ALA A 151 -5.38 27.23 -2.59
C ALA A 151 -4.66 25.99 -3.16
N SER A 152 -3.40 26.14 -3.58
CA SER A 152 -2.59 25.03 -4.08
C SER A 152 -2.26 23.99 -2.99
N LEU A 153 -1.99 24.45 -1.77
CA LEU A 153 -1.69 23.59 -0.62
C LEU A 153 -2.94 22.86 -0.16
N GLN A 154 -4.08 23.55 -0.06
CA GLN A 154 -5.38 22.94 0.25
C GLN A 154 -5.74 21.89 -0.79
N LYS A 155 -5.58 22.20 -2.08
CA LYS A 155 -5.83 21.23 -3.16
C LYS A 155 -4.94 19.99 -3.03
N ARG A 156 -3.62 20.16 -2.86
CA ARG A 156 -2.68 19.04 -2.68
C ARG A 156 -2.98 18.23 -1.42
N HIS A 157 -3.37 18.90 -0.34
CA HIS A 157 -3.75 18.24 0.91
C HIS A 157 -5.00 17.38 0.71
N GLN A 158 -6.03 17.91 0.04
CA GLN A 158 -7.25 17.17 -0.26
C GLN A 158 -6.96 15.97 -1.18
N GLU A 159 -6.18 16.16 -2.24
CA GLU A 159 -5.74 15.07 -3.12
C GLU A 159 -5.01 13.96 -2.34
N LEU A 160 -4.17 14.34 -1.37
CA LEU A 160 -3.46 13.37 -0.51
C LEU A 160 -4.43 12.64 0.44
N VAL A 161 -5.39 13.34 1.05
CA VAL A 161 -6.41 12.75 1.92
C VAL A 161 -7.30 11.77 1.14
N ASP A 162 -7.72 12.15 -0.07
CA ASP A 162 -8.55 11.31 -0.92
C ASP A 162 -7.79 10.05 -1.37
N ARG A 163 -6.53 10.21 -1.79
CA ARG A 163 -5.66 9.09 -2.16
C ARG A 163 -5.44 8.13 -1.00
N THR A 164 -5.06 8.65 0.17
CA THR A 164 -4.82 7.82 1.35
C THR A 164 -6.10 7.12 1.82
N SER A 165 -7.24 7.80 1.77
CA SER A 165 -8.54 7.19 2.10
C SER A 165 -8.91 6.06 1.14
N GLN A 166 -8.63 6.23 -0.16
CA GLN A 166 -8.85 5.19 -1.16
C GLN A 166 -7.92 4.00 -0.97
N GLU A 167 -6.64 4.23 -0.68
CA GLU A 167 -5.67 3.18 -0.37
C GLU A 167 -6.09 2.38 0.88
N ILE A 168 -6.50 3.07 1.96
CA ILE A 168 -7.01 2.44 3.19
C ILE A 168 -8.27 1.61 2.90
N ALA A 169 -9.22 2.14 2.14
CA ALA A 169 -10.45 1.42 1.79
C ALA A 169 -10.17 0.16 0.95
N ASN A 170 -9.20 0.22 0.03
CA ASN A 170 -8.77 -0.93 -0.77
C ASN A 170 -8.11 -2.01 0.10
N VAL A 171 -7.19 -1.62 1.00
CA VAL A 171 -6.55 -2.55 1.94
C VAL A 171 -7.58 -3.20 2.85
N HIS A 172 -8.53 -2.44 3.40
CA HIS A 172 -9.60 -2.99 4.23
C HIS A 172 -10.49 -3.97 3.46
N ARG A 173 -10.81 -3.68 2.19
CA ARG A 173 -11.59 -4.58 1.34
C ARG A 173 -10.82 -5.88 1.10
N GLN A 174 -9.56 -5.78 0.67
CA GLN A 174 -8.72 -6.95 0.42
C GLN A 174 -8.57 -7.81 1.68
N ALA A 175 -8.28 -7.20 2.84
CA ALA A 175 -8.19 -7.93 4.10
C ALA A 175 -9.50 -8.65 4.48
N ARG A 176 -10.65 -8.01 4.24
CA ARG A 176 -11.98 -8.61 4.46
C ARG A 176 -12.22 -9.78 3.53
N ASP A 177 -11.87 -9.65 2.26
CA ASP A 177 -12.07 -10.70 1.26
C ASP A 177 -11.14 -11.90 1.53
N SER A 178 -9.86 -11.66 1.84
CA SER A 178 -8.92 -12.72 2.25
C SER A 178 -9.39 -13.45 3.52
N PHE A 179 -9.89 -12.73 4.53
CA PHE A 179 -10.44 -13.35 5.74
C PHE A 179 -11.69 -14.20 5.44
N ARG A 180 -12.55 -13.71 4.52
CA ARG A 180 -13.73 -14.43 4.08
C ARG A 180 -13.36 -15.70 3.30
N VAL A 181 -12.37 -15.63 2.40
CA VAL A 181 -11.82 -16.80 1.70
C VAL A 181 -11.34 -17.84 2.71
N LEU A 182 -10.48 -17.46 3.67
CA LEU A 182 -10.00 -18.38 4.69
C LEU A 182 -11.15 -19.05 5.47
N SER A 183 -12.16 -18.28 5.86
CA SER A 183 -13.34 -18.80 6.56
C SER A 183 -14.14 -19.80 5.72
N LEU A 184 -14.29 -19.51 4.42
CA LEU A 184 -14.96 -20.39 3.47
C LEU A 184 -14.15 -21.67 3.22
N LEU A 185 -12.82 -21.60 3.17
CA LEU A 185 -11.97 -22.78 2.99
C LEU A 185 -12.07 -23.74 4.16
N VAL A 186 -12.03 -23.24 5.40
CA VAL A 186 -12.22 -24.07 6.60
C VAL A 186 -13.60 -24.73 6.57
N LEU A 187 -14.65 -23.99 6.23
CA LEU A 187 -16.00 -24.55 6.12
C LEU A 187 -16.09 -25.60 5.01
N ALA A 188 -15.50 -25.33 3.85
CA ALA A 188 -15.50 -26.25 2.73
C ALA A 188 -14.78 -27.55 3.07
N GLU A 189 -13.63 -27.49 3.75
CA GLU A 189 -12.88 -28.68 4.18
C GLU A 189 -13.72 -29.55 5.13
N GLN A 190 -14.42 -28.94 6.09
CA GLN A 190 -15.35 -29.68 6.95
C GLN A 190 -16.51 -30.31 6.17
N GLN A 191 -17.02 -29.61 5.15
CA GLN A 191 -18.08 -30.15 4.29
C GLN A 191 -17.58 -31.32 3.42
N VAL A 192 -16.34 -31.27 2.93
CA VAL A 192 -15.70 -32.38 2.19
C VAL A 192 -15.58 -33.60 3.08
N ARG A 193 -15.04 -33.45 4.30
CA ARG A 193 -14.92 -34.54 5.29
C ARG A 193 -16.27 -35.14 5.67
N ALA A 194 -17.31 -34.31 5.72
CA ALA A 194 -18.68 -34.75 5.97
C ALA A 194 -19.38 -35.33 4.72
N HIS A 195 -18.65 -35.55 3.61
CA HIS A 195 -19.17 -36.02 2.32
C HIS A 195 -20.32 -35.17 1.73
N ASN A 196 -20.44 -33.91 2.16
CA ASN A 196 -21.46 -32.97 1.67
C ASN A 196 -20.97 -32.23 0.40
N LEU A 197 -20.67 -33.00 -0.65
CA LEU A 197 -19.92 -32.54 -1.82
C LEU A 197 -20.58 -31.39 -2.58
N ASP A 198 -21.92 -31.32 -2.62
CA ASP A 198 -22.65 -30.21 -3.28
C ASP A 198 -22.57 -28.90 -2.51
N THR A 199 -22.63 -28.97 -1.19
CA THR A 199 -22.48 -27.78 -0.36
C THR A 199 -21.03 -27.31 -0.35
N ALA A 200 -20.07 -28.25 -0.27
CA ALA A 200 -18.65 -27.96 -0.42
C ALA A 200 -18.36 -27.23 -1.74
N LEU A 201 -18.92 -27.70 -2.86
CA LEU A 201 -18.72 -27.06 -4.16
C LEU A 201 -19.17 -25.59 -4.15
N ARG A 202 -20.39 -25.31 -3.70
CA ARG A 202 -20.91 -23.93 -3.62
C ARG A 202 -20.07 -23.04 -2.72
N THR A 203 -19.60 -23.57 -1.59
CA THR A 203 -18.73 -22.83 -0.65
C THR A 203 -17.40 -22.49 -1.31
N LEU A 204 -16.79 -23.45 -2.02
CA LEU A 204 -15.52 -23.24 -2.74
C LEU A 204 -15.68 -22.33 -3.95
N GLU A 205 -16.78 -22.41 -4.68
CA GLU A 205 -17.10 -21.47 -5.76
C GLU A 205 -17.22 -20.05 -5.21
N ALA A 206 -17.86 -19.85 -4.06
CA ALA A 206 -17.92 -18.54 -3.41
C ALA A 206 -16.53 -18.04 -2.98
N ALA A 207 -15.64 -18.92 -2.50
CA ALA A 207 -14.25 -18.56 -2.20
C ALA A 207 -13.49 -18.17 -3.48
N TYR A 208 -13.69 -18.92 -4.56
CA TYR A 208 -13.06 -18.67 -5.85
C TYR A 208 -13.52 -17.34 -6.47
N GLN A 209 -14.78 -16.95 -6.31
CA GLN A 209 -15.25 -15.63 -6.79
C GLN A 209 -14.62 -14.45 -6.05
N LEU A 210 -14.19 -14.65 -4.80
CA LEU A 210 -13.52 -13.62 -4.01
C LEU A 210 -12.04 -13.52 -4.36
N ASP A 211 -11.38 -14.66 -4.54
CA ASP A 211 -9.96 -14.75 -4.87
C ASP A 211 -9.69 -15.96 -5.80
N PRO A 212 -9.76 -15.76 -7.13
CA PRO A 212 -9.50 -16.82 -8.11
C PRO A 212 -8.05 -17.32 -8.11
N GLU A 213 -7.12 -16.50 -7.61
CA GLU A 213 -5.68 -16.78 -7.57
C GLU A 213 -5.26 -17.43 -6.25
N ASN A 214 -6.19 -17.71 -5.35
CA ASN A 214 -5.89 -18.40 -4.11
C ASN A 214 -5.52 -19.87 -4.36
N GLN A 215 -4.30 -20.26 -3.99
CA GLN A 215 -3.78 -21.61 -4.18
C GLN A 215 -4.58 -22.67 -3.40
N ALA A 216 -4.99 -22.36 -2.16
CA ALA A 216 -5.75 -23.29 -1.32
C ALA A 216 -7.18 -23.50 -1.84
N THR A 217 -7.84 -22.45 -2.35
CA THR A 217 -9.15 -22.57 -3.03
C THR A 217 -9.04 -23.49 -4.25
N ASN A 218 -8.05 -23.27 -5.10
CA ASN A 218 -7.85 -24.09 -6.30
C ASN A 218 -7.49 -25.54 -5.96
N TYR A 219 -6.70 -25.77 -4.90
CA TYR A 219 -6.42 -27.11 -4.36
C TYR A 219 -7.69 -27.84 -3.91
N LEU A 220 -8.51 -27.20 -3.06
CA LEU A 220 -9.73 -27.84 -2.54
C LEU A 220 -10.77 -28.08 -3.64
N LEU A 221 -10.90 -27.18 -4.62
CA LEU A 221 -11.72 -27.42 -5.81
C LEU A 221 -11.20 -28.61 -6.61
N GLY A 222 -9.88 -28.69 -6.80
CA GLY A 222 -9.23 -29.84 -7.42
C GLY A 222 -9.55 -31.15 -6.71
N TYR A 223 -9.39 -31.20 -5.38
CA TYR A 223 -9.71 -32.37 -4.56
C TYR A 223 -11.19 -32.78 -4.66
N LEU A 224 -12.10 -31.81 -4.65
CA LEU A 224 -13.52 -32.07 -4.81
C LEU A 224 -13.85 -32.65 -6.19
N PHE A 225 -13.20 -32.16 -7.25
CA PHE A 225 -13.35 -32.72 -8.59
C PHE A 225 -12.77 -34.14 -8.72
N ILE A 226 -11.69 -34.49 -8.00
CA ILE A 226 -11.22 -35.88 -7.90
C ILE A 226 -12.32 -36.77 -7.32
N THR A 227 -12.95 -36.33 -6.24
CA THR A 227 -14.02 -37.07 -5.56
C THR A 227 -15.22 -37.28 -6.47
N ARG A 228 -15.56 -36.27 -7.29
CA ARG A 228 -16.62 -36.34 -8.32
C ARG A 228 -16.22 -37.09 -9.60
N LYS A 229 -15.03 -37.71 -9.64
CA LYS A 229 -14.46 -38.40 -10.81
C LYS A 229 -14.26 -37.48 -12.04
N GLN A 230 -14.21 -36.16 -11.83
CA GLN A 230 -13.97 -35.14 -12.87
C GLN A 230 -12.46 -34.85 -12.98
N PHE A 231 -11.68 -35.84 -13.41
CA PHE A 231 -10.22 -35.79 -13.30
C PHE A 231 -9.55 -34.70 -14.13
N ASP A 232 -10.08 -34.36 -15.31
CA ASP A 232 -9.52 -33.28 -16.13
C ASP A 232 -9.68 -31.92 -15.47
N ALA A 233 -10.89 -31.62 -14.95
CA ALA A 233 -11.16 -30.40 -14.20
C ALA A 233 -10.30 -30.34 -12.91
N ALA A 234 -10.12 -31.48 -12.24
CA ALA A 234 -9.24 -31.58 -11.08
C ALA A 234 -7.80 -31.19 -11.42
N ILE A 235 -7.24 -31.78 -12.49
CA ILE A 235 -5.87 -31.48 -12.95
C ILE A 235 -5.73 -30.00 -13.26
N GLU A 236 -6.68 -29.41 -14.00
CA GLU A 236 -6.64 -27.99 -14.37
C GLU A 236 -6.62 -27.07 -13.13
N ARG A 237 -7.48 -27.34 -12.13
CA ARG A 237 -7.51 -26.55 -10.89
C ARG A 237 -6.24 -26.72 -10.07
N LEU A 238 -5.70 -27.93 -10.00
CA LEU A 238 -4.45 -28.19 -9.27
C LEU A 238 -3.26 -27.51 -9.95
N GLU A 239 -3.20 -27.52 -11.29
CA GLU A 239 -2.22 -26.74 -12.04
C GLU A 239 -2.37 -25.24 -11.82
N CYS A 240 -3.59 -24.71 -11.67
CA CYS A 240 -3.81 -23.33 -11.26
C CYS A 240 -3.23 -23.03 -9.87
N ALA A 241 -3.41 -23.93 -8.89
CA ALA A 241 -2.79 -23.78 -7.57
C ALA A 241 -1.26 -23.74 -7.66
N LEU A 242 -0.66 -24.63 -8.46
CA LEU A 242 0.79 -24.73 -8.65
C LEU A 242 1.40 -23.57 -9.46
N LYS A 243 0.59 -22.86 -10.26
CA LYS A 243 1.03 -21.60 -10.90
C LYS A 243 1.21 -20.48 -9.89
N MET A 244 0.46 -20.50 -8.80
CA MET A 244 0.49 -19.46 -7.76
C MET A 244 1.58 -19.77 -6.73
N GLU A 245 1.71 -21.05 -6.34
CA GLU A 245 2.75 -21.54 -5.44
C GLU A 245 3.27 -22.88 -5.94
N SER A 246 4.46 -22.89 -6.54
CA SER A 246 5.01 -24.05 -7.22
C SER A 246 5.39 -25.21 -6.29
N ASP A 247 5.68 -24.92 -5.03
CA ASP A 247 6.06 -25.86 -3.97
C ASP A 247 4.90 -26.17 -3.01
N PHE A 248 3.66 -25.90 -3.42
CA PHE A 248 2.48 -26.19 -2.60
C PHE A 248 2.21 -27.71 -2.55
N ALA A 249 2.84 -28.38 -1.58
CA ALA A 249 2.85 -29.84 -1.44
C ALA A 249 1.45 -30.50 -1.49
N PRO A 250 0.38 -29.97 -0.83
CA PRO A 250 -0.97 -30.51 -0.96
C PRO A 250 -1.47 -30.56 -2.42
N ALA A 251 -1.22 -29.53 -3.22
CA ALA A 251 -1.64 -29.48 -4.62
C ALA A 251 -0.82 -30.44 -5.50
N ILE A 252 0.49 -30.57 -5.25
CA ILE A 252 1.34 -31.55 -5.94
C ILE A 252 0.85 -32.98 -5.67
N ALA A 253 0.57 -33.30 -4.40
CA ALA A 253 0.10 -34.63 -4.01
C ALA A 253 -1.29 -34.94 -4.56
N ALA A 254 -2.22 -33.98 -4.48
CA ALA A 254 -3.55 -34.11 -5.08
C ALA A 254 -3.47 -34.24 -6.60
N LEU A 255 -2.51 -33.60 -7.28
CA LEU A 255 -2.30 -33.79 -8.72
C LEU A 255 -1.86 -35.22 -9.01
N GLY A 256 -0.95 -35.78 -8.19
CA GLY A 256 -0.58 -37.19 -8.27
C GLY A 256 -1.78 -38.13 -8.08
N LEU A 257 -2.65 -37.83 -7.10
CA LEU A 257 -3.90 -38.57 -6.89
C LEU A 257 -4.84 -38.47 -8.10
N ALA A 258 -5.03 -37.28 -8.67
CA ALA A 258 -5.89 -37.06 -9.83
C ALA A 258 -5.39 -37.83 -11.05
N LEU A 259 -4.08 -37.78 -11.33
CA LEU A 259 -3.44 -38.51 -12.42
C LEU A 259 -3.59 -40.02 -12.26
N ARG A 260 -3.39 -40.53 -11.03
CA ARG A 260 -3.62 -41.95 -10.72
C ARG A 260 -5.06 -42.36 -11.01
N ARG A 261 -6.03 -41.62 -10.46
CA ARG A 261 -7.46 -41.93 -10.62
C ARG A 261 -7.91 -41.80 -12.08
N LYS A 262 -7.36 -40.85 -12.83
CA LYS A 262 -7.56 -40.73 -14.28
C LYS A 262 -7.06 -41.98 -15.00
N GLY A 263 -5.84 -42.42 -14.73
CA GLY A 263 -5.27 -43.66 -15.27
C GLY A 263 -6.08 -44.90 -14.89
N ASP A 264 -6.63 -44.95 -13.68
CA ASP A 264 -7.52 -46.03 -13.22
C ASP A 264 -8.85 -46.07 -13.98
N SER A 265 -9.32 -44.91 -14.48
CA SER A 265 -10.62 -44.77 -15.13
C SER A 265 -10.60 -45.03 -16.64
N LEU A 266 -9.42 -45.15 -17.25
CA LEU A 266 -9.30 -45.39 -18.68
C LEU A 266 -9.89 -46.75 -19.06
N ASN A 267 -10.58 -46.80 -20.19
CA ASN A 267 -11.21 -47.99 -20.76
C ASN A 267 -10.83 -48.14 -22.25
N GLY A 268 -10.98 -49.35 -22.81
CA GLY A 268 -10.62 -49.66 -24.20
C GLY A 268 -9.28 -50.39 -24.36
N GLU A 269 -9.00 -50.87 -25.57
CA GLU A 269 -7.84 -51.74 -25.86
C GLU A 269 -6.49 -51.00 -25.81
N ASP A 270 -6.45 -49.73 -26.22
CA ASP A 270 -5.21 -48.92 -26.27
C ASP A 270 -4.89 -48.17 -24.97
N ARG A 271 -5.64 -48.45 -23.89
CA ARG A 271 -5.55 -47.67 -22.64
C ARG A 271 -4.23 -47.83 -21.89
N PHE A 272 -3.55 -48.96 -22.05
CA PHE A 272 -2.42 -49.35 -21.20
C PHE A 272 -1.25 -48.36 -21.29
N THR A 273 -0.92 -47.90 -22.50
CA THR A 273 0.16 -46.93 -22.70
C THR A 273 -0.10 -45.62 -21.98
N GLU A 274 -1.34 -45.10 -22.08
CA GLU A 274 -1.72 -43.86 -21.42
C GLU A 274 -1.86 -44.04 -19.90
N GLN A 275 -2.37 -45.19 -19.45
CA GLN A 275 -2.44 -45.56 -18.05
C GLN A 275 -1.06 -45.58 -17.40
N ASP A 276 -0.09 -46.26 -18.01
CA ASP A 276 1.29 -46.32 -17.53
C ASP A 276 1.92 -44.92 -17.50
N ARG A 277 1.67 -44.09 -18.53
CA ARG A 277 2.13 -42.70 -18.57
C ARG A 277 1.55 -41.87 -17.42
N LEU A 278 0.26 -41.99 -17.15
CA LEU A 278 -0.42 -41.26 -16.06
C LEU A 278 0.04 -41.75 -14.69
N TRP A 279 0.19 -43.06 -14.51
CA TRP A 279 0.70 -43.66 -13.28
C TRP A 279 2.16 -43.29 -12.99
N ALA A 280 3.02 -43.22 -14.02
CA ALA A 280 4.39 -42.73 -13.85
C ALA A 280 4.42 -41.26 -13.42
N GLN A 281 3.60 -40.39 -14.04
CA GLN A 281 3.48 -39.00 -13.60
C GLN A 281 2.91 -38.90 -12.18
N ALA A 282 1.94 -39.74 -11.84
CA ALA A 282 1.38 -39.78 -10.50
C ALA A 282 2.44 -40.15 -9.45
N GLU A 283 3.27 -41.16 -9.71
CA GLU A 283 4.39 -41.53 -8.83
C GLU A 283 5.34 -40.35 -8.63
N THR A 284 5.79 -39.71 -9.71
CA THR A 284 6.68 -38.54 -9.63
C THR A 284 6.09 -37.44 -8.75
N ARG A 285 4.82 -37.07 -8.95
CA ARG A 285 4.17 -36.00 -8.17
C ARG A 285 3.98 -36.39 -6.70
N LEU A 286 3.60 -37.63 -6.42
CA LEU A 286 3.45 -38.09 -5.04
C LEU A 286 4.79 -38.09 -4.30
N LEU A 287 5.86 -38.56 -4.95
CA LEU A 287 7.21 -38.54 -4.37
C LEU A 287 7.70 -37.10 -4.15
N GLU A 288 7.54 -36.21 -5.13
CA GLU A 288 7.86 -34.78 -5.01
C GLU A 288 7.16 -34.12 -3.82
N ALA A 289 5.86 -34.37 -3.65
CA ALA A 289 5.11 -33.81 -2.53
C ALA A 289 5.55 -34.36 -1.17
N LEU A 290 5.88 -35.66 -1.10
CA LEU A 290 6.34 -36.32 0.13
C LEU A 290 7.79 -35.98 0.48
N GLU A 291 8.60 -35.54 -0.50
CA GLU A 291 9.91 -34.93 -0.25
C GLU A 291 9.79 -33.55 0.41
N LEU A 292 8.77 -32.77 0.04
CA LEU A 292 8.48 -31.47 0.67
C LEU A 292 7.87 -31.63 2.07
N ASP A 293 6.92 -32.56 2.23
CA ASP A 293 6.33 -32.90 3.53
C ASP A 293 6.04 -34.41 3.63
N ALA A 294 6.89 -35.12 4.38
CA ALA A 294 6.74 -36.55 4.62
C ALA A 294 5.54 -36.91 5.52
N ARG A 295 4.90 -35.95 6.17
CA ARG A 295 3.72 -36.17 7.02
C ARG A 295 2.41 -35.73 6.34
N LEU A 296 2.47 -35.39 5.05
CA LEU A 296 1.35 -34.85 4.31
C LEU A 296 0.14 -35.78 4.29
N THR A 297 -1.02 -35.21 4.60
CA THR A 297 -2.33 -35.86 4.53
C THR A 297 -3.24 -35.14 3.55
N ASP A 298 -4.20 -35.86 2.98
CA ASP A 298 -5.26 -35.28 2.17
C ASP A 298 -6.35 -34.60 3.03
N ALA A 299 -7.38 -34.07 2.37
CA ALA A 299 -8.48 -33.36 3.04
C ALA A 299 -9.31 -34.27 3.95
N ASP A 300 -9.26 -35.59 3.76
CA ASP A 300 -9.92 -36.60 4.60
C ASP A 300 -9.00 -37.10 5.73
N GLY A 301 -7.80 -36.50 5.86
CA GLY A 301 -6.82 -36.85 6.89
C GLY A 301 -6.05 -38.14 6.62
N GLN A 302 -6.10 -38.67 5.40
CA GLN A 302 -5.35 -39.87 5.02
C GLN A 302 -3.96 -39.52 4.51
N SER A 303 -2.95 -40.34 4.86
CA SER A 303 -1.58 -40.10 4.40
C SER A 303 -1.44 -40.29 2.88
N TYR A 304 -0.72 -39.40 2.21
CA TYR A 304 -0.40 -39.57 0.79
C TYR A 304 0.54 -40.75 0.51
N TYR A 305 1.26 -41.27 1.50
CA TYR A 305 1.91 -42.58 1.40
C TYR A 305 0.91 -43.71 1.13
N GLY A 306 -0.34 -43.61 1.62
CA GLY A 306 -1.40 -44.57 1.32
C GLY A 306 -1.84 -44.50 -0.14
N THR A 307 -1.91 -43.29 -0.70
CA THR A 307 -2.16 -43.10 -2.15
C THR A 307 -1.04 -43.70 -2.99
N LEU A 308 0.22 -43.50 -2.59
CA LEU A 308 1.38 -44.10 -3.25
C LEU A 308 1.38 -45.64 -3.14
N GLY A 309 1.01 -46.19 -1.98
CA GLY A 309 0.83 -47.64 -1.80
C GLY A 309 -0.24 -48.21 -2.73
N GLY A 310 -1.36 -47.49 -2.89
CA GLY A 310 -2.42 -47.86 -3.82
C GLY A 310 -1.96 -47.85 -5.28
N LEU A 311 -1.14 -46.88 -5.67
CA LEU A 311 -0.51 -46.82 -6.99
C LEU A 311 0.40 -48.03 -7.23
N TYR A 312 1.29 -48.33 -6.29
CA TYR A 312 2.20 -49.48 -6.38
C TYR A 312 1.47 -50.82 -6.42
N ARG A 313 0.39 -50.96 -5.65
CA ARG A 313 -0.45 -52.16 -5.69
C ARG A 313 -1.02 -52.39 -7.10
N ARG A 314 -1.55 -51.34 -7.75
CA ARG A 314 -2.08 -51.44 -9.13
C ARG A 314 -1.01 -51.80 -10.15
N GLN A 315 0.21 -51.28 -9.97
CA GLN A 315 1.38 -51.65 -10.77
C GLN A 315 1.97 -53.02 -10.41
N ARG A 316 1.33 -53.78 -9.50
CA ARG A 316 1.81 -55.09 -8.97
C ARG A 316 3.18 -55.03 -8.29
N ARG A 317 3.63 -53.84 -7.88
CA ARG A 317 4.86 -53.60 -7.10
C ARG A 317 4.57 -53.80 -5.61
N TYR A 318 4.17 -55.01 -5.22
CA TYR A 318 3.63 -55.28 -3.88
C TYR A 318 4.59 -54.94 -2.73
N ASP A 319 5.88 -55.20 -2.86
CA ASP A 319 6.84 -54.85 -1.79
C ASP A 319 6.99 -53.33 -1.62
N ALA A 320 6.89 -52.56 -2.70
CA ALA A 320 6.86 -51.10 -2.62
C ALA A 320 5.54 -50.61 -2.01
N ALA A 321 4.42 -51.25 -2.37
CA ALA A 321 3.12 -50.97 -1.78
C ALA A 321 3.12 -51.19 -0.27
N ILE A 322 3.65 -52.33 0.20
CA ILE A 322 3.79 -52.64 1.63
C ILE A 322 4.58 -51.54 2.35
N ARG A 323 5.78 -51.18 1.86
CA ARG A 323 6.58 -50.11 2.47
C ARG A 323 5.85 -48.77 2.53
N ALA A 324 5.13 -48.41 1.46
CA ALA A 324 4.36 -47.17 1.44
C ALA A 324 3.20 -47.22 2.45
N TYR A 325 2.47 -48.33 2.54
CA TYR A 325 1.41 -48.46 3.56
C TYR A 325 1.94 -48.53 4.99
N GLU A 326 3.13 -49.08 5.24
CA GLU A 326 3.81 -49.02 6.54
C GLU A 326 4.12 -47.57 6.95
N GLN A 327 4.58 -46.74 6.01
CA GLN A 327 4.75 -45.30 6.27
C GLN A 327 3.40 -44.62 6.52
N ALA A 328 2.39 -44.93 5.72
CA ALA A 328 1.05 -44.38 5.91
C ALA A 328 0.48 -44.71 7.30
N GLN A 329 0.62 -45.96 7.74
CA GLN A 329 0.24 -46.39 9.09
C GLN A 329 0.97 -45.61 10.19
N ALA A 330 2.27 -45.35 10.01
CA ALA A 330 3.04 -44.57 10.97
C ALA A 330 2.58 -43.11 11.08
N ILE A 331 2.08 -42.52 9.99
CA ILE A 331 1.55 -41.15 9.96
C ILE A 331 0.11 -41.07 10.49
N THR A 332 -0.74 -42.03 10.10
CA THR A 332 -2.16 -42.10 10.48
C THR A 332 -2.45 -43.39 11.27
N PRO A 333 -2.01 -43.50 12.54
CA PRO A 333 -2.09 -44.74 13.31
C PRO A 333 -3.52 -45.18 13.66
N ASN A 334 -4.47 -44.25 13.62
CA ASN A 334 -5.88 -44.49 13.94
C ASN A 334 -6.74 -44.69 12.66
N SER A 335 -6.12 -44.76 11.48
CA SER A 335 -6.84 -45.03 10.24
C SER A 335 -6.78 -46.53 9.93
N SER A 336 -7.94 -47.15 9.67
CA SER A 336 -8.03 -48.54 9.21
C SER A 336 -7.46 -48.71 7.80
N TYR A 337 -7.50 -47.66 6.97
CA TYR A 337 -7.16 -47.69 5.56
C TYR A 337 -5.76 -48.27 5.24
N PRO A 338 -4.64 -47.77 5.80
CA PRO A 338 -3.33 -48.35 5.49
C PRO A 338 -3.19 -49.78 6.03
N VAL A 339 -3.79 -50.06 7.19
CA VAL A 339 -3.71 -51.36 7.87
C VAL A 339 -4.49 -52.44 7.11
N SER A 340 -5.68 -52.12 6.60
CA SER A 340 -6.52 -53.03 5.81
C SER A 340 -5.87 -53.36 4.46
N ASN A 341 -5.23 -52.37 3.83
CA ASN A 341 -4.47 -52.60 2.61
C ASN A 341 -3.21 -53.45 2.85
N LEU A 342 -2.49 -53.28 3.97
CA LEU A 342 -1.40 -54.17 4.37
C LEU A 342 -1.90 -55.60 4.59
N ALA A 343 -2.98 -55.78 5.35
CA ALA A 343 -3.57 -57.08 5.64
C ALA A 343 -3.94 -57.83 4.35
N THR A 344 -4.57 -57.12 3.41
CA THR A 344 -4.98 -57.64 2.11
C THR A 344 -3.78 -57.97 1.22
N LEU A 345 -2.73 -57.15 1.22
CA LEU A 345 -1.49 -57.43 0.48
C LEU A 345 -0.79 -58.68 1.00
N TYR A 346 -0.69 -58.86 2.32
CA TYR A 346 -0.12 -60.08 2.90
C TYR A 346 -0.96 -61.31 2.55
N LYS A 347 -2.30 -61.19 2.57
CA LYS A 347 -3.19 -62.26 2.13
C LYS A 347 -2.92 -62.66 0.69
N HIS A 348 -2.84 -61.66 -0.20
CA HIS A 348 -2.55 -61.86 -1.62
C HIS A 348 -1.17 -62.48 -1.87
N GLN A 349 -0.19 -62.24 -0.99
CA GLN A 349 1.13 -62.89 -1.04
C GLN A 349 1.15 -64.32 -0.42
N GLY A 350 0.01 -64.84 0.07
CA GLY A 350 -0.07 -66.13 0.77
C GLY A 350 0.50 -66.10 2.20
N ARG A 351 0.73 -64.91 2.74
CA ARG A 351 1.28 -64.67 4.09
C ARG A 351 0.12 -64.54 5.08
N ASP A 352 -0.58 -65.65 5.28
CA ASP A 352 -1.84 -65.68 6.04
C ASP A 352 -1.68 -65.30 7.52
N ALA A 353 -0.56 -65.66 8.14
CA ALA A 353 -0.30 -65.33 9.54
C ALA A 353 -0.12 -63.82 9.73
N GLU A 354 0.65 -63.15 8.86
CA GLU A 354 0.76 -61.70 8.87
C GLU A 354 -0.56 -61.03 8.53
N SER A 355 -1.27 -61.53 7.51
CA SER A 355 -2.60 -61.02 7.14
C SER A 355 -3.56 -61.02 8.32
N ALA A 356 -3.69 -62.16 9.03
CA ALA A 356 -4.56 -62.28 10.19
C ALA A 356 -4.19 -61.27 11.29
N ARG A 357 -2.89 -61.10 11.59
CA ARG A 357 -2.42 -60.11 12.58
C ARG A 357 -2.81 -58.67 12.20
N TYR A 358 -2.69 -58.30 10.93
CA TYR A 358 -3.12 -56.98 10.48
C TYR A 358 -4.65 -56.84 10.48
N PHE A 359 -5.41 -57.88 10.12
CA PHE A 359 -6.88 -57.84 10.23
C PHE A 359 -7.38 -57.78 11.68
N GLU A 360 -6.68 -58.37 12.65
CA GLU A 360 -6.95 -58.15 14.08
C GLU A 360 -6.77 -56.68 14.49
N MET A 361 -5.81 -55.98 13.87
CA MET A 361 -5.63 -54.54 14.08
C MET A 361 -6.73 -53.73 13.40
N VAL A 362 -7.10 -54.07 12.16
CA VAL A 362 -8.23 -53.44 11.45
C VAL A 362 -9.51 -53.56 12.28
N LEU A 363 -9.78 -54.76 12.81
CA LEU A 363 -10.95 -55.03 13.64
C LEU A 363 -11.03 -54.04 14.82
N LYS A 364 -9.92 -53.88 15.57
CA LYS A 364 -9.86 -52.97 16.72
C LYS A 364 -9.97 -51.50 16.34
N ILE A 365 -9.33 -51.07 15.26
CA ILE A 365 -9.38 -49.67 14.80
C ILE A 365 -10.81 -49.36 14.32
N ALA A 366 -11.40 -50.23 13.52
CA ALA A 366 -12.75 -50.07 13.02
C ALA A 366 -13.79 -50.09 14.15
N GLU A 367 -13.63 -50.92 15.18
CA GLU A 367 -14.47 -50.87 16.39
C GLU A 367 -14.44 -49.50 17.05
N GLN A 368 -13.24 -48.93 17.25
CA GLN A 368 -13.11 -47.59 17.82
C GLN A 368 -13.75 -46.51 16.93
N GLN A 369 -13.56 -46.60 15.61
CA GLN A 369 -14.17 -45.67 14.67
C GLN A 369 -15.71 -45.76 14.68
N LEU A 370 -16.26 -46.97 14.82
CA LEU A 370 -17.70 -47.19 14.87
C LEU A 370 -18.31 -46.83 16.23
N ASP A 371 -17.54 -46.87 17.31
CA ASP A 371 -17.94 -46.32 18.60
C ASP A 371 -18.06 -44.79 18.54
N ASP A 372 -17.16 -44.13 17.79
CA ASP A 372 -17.17 -42.68 17.57
C ASP A 372 -18.25 -42.23 16.56
N ASP A 373 -18.36 -42.90 15.40
CA ASP A 373 -19.43 -42.69 14.42
C ASP A 373 -19.98 -44.05 13.92
N PRO A 374 -21.12 -44.50 14.46
CA PRO A 374 -21.75 -45.75 14.03
C PRO A 374 -22.20 -45.77 12.55
N ARG A 375 -22.22 -44.62 11.87
CA ARG A 375 -22.62 -44.48 10.46
C ARG A 375 -21.43 -44.41 9.51
N ASP A 376 -20.19 -44.57 10.01
CA ASP A 376 -19.02 -44.70 9.16
C ASP A 376 -19.08 -46.04 8.41
N TYR A 377 -19.59 -45.99 7.17
CA TYR A 377 -19.72 -47.15 6.31
C TYR A 377 -18.37 -47.66 5.80
N TRP A 378 -17.31 -46.84 5.76
CA TRP A 378 -15.97 -47.30 5.41
C TRP A 378 -15.37 -48.14 6.55
N ALA A 379 -15.43 -47.63 7.78
CA ALA A 379 -15.03 -48.38 8.96
C ALA A 379 -15.85 -49.68 9.08
N ARG A 380 -17.16 -49.63 8.83
CA ARG A 380 -18.00 -50.83 8.85
C ARG A 380 -17.65 -51.84 7.75
N ALA A 381 -17.31 -51.39 6.54
CA ALA A 381 -16.86 -52.27 5.47
C ALA A 381 -15.52 -52.94 5.81
N ASP A 382 -14.56 -52.18 6.35
CA ASP A 382 -13.29 -52.71 6.84
C ASP A 382 -13.50 -53.71 8.01
N TYR A 383 -14.44 -53.41 8.90
CA TYR A 383 -14.84 -54.31 10.01
C TYR A 383 -15.43 -55.62 9.49
N ALA A 384 -16.32 -55.56 8.49
CA ALA A 384 -16.89 -56.72 7.83
C ALA A 384 -15.79 -57.56 7.14
N GLN A 385 -14.87 -56.92 6.42
CA GLN A 385 -13.75 -57.59 5.77
C GLN A 385 -12.82 -58.27 6.77
N ALA A 386 -12.53 -57.61 7.90
CA ALA A 386 -11.71 -58.20 8.97
C ALA A 386 -12.39 -59.43 9.58
N LYS A 387 -13.67 -59.35 9.93
CA LYS A 387 -14.45 -60.51 10.43
C LYS A 387 -14.43 -61.69 9.46
N LEU A 388 -14.59 -61.42 8.16
CA LEU A 388 -14.56 -62.44 7.12
C LEU A 388 -13.22 -63.19 7.11
N VAL A 389 -12.11 -62.46 7.09
CA VAL A 389 -10.76 -63.06 7.02
C VAL A 389 -10.40 -63.78 8.32
N LEU A 390 -10.90 -63.30 9.46
CA LEU A 390 -10.69 -63.92 10.77
C LEU A 390 -11.61 -65.13 11.03
N GLY A 391 -12.42 -65.54 10.04
CA GLY A 391 -13.20 -66.78 10.10
C GLY A 391 -14.60 -66.62 10.70
N ASP A 392 -15.18 -65.42 10.67
CA ASP A 392 -16.56 -65.15 11.07
C ASP A 392 -17.40 -64.59 9.89
N PRO A 393 -17.72 -65.43 8.89
CA PRO A 393 -18.42 -65.01 7.68
C PRO A 393 -19.87 -64.58 7.95
N ASP A 394 -20.53 -65.16 8.95
CA ASP A 394 -21.92 -64.82 9.30
C ASP A 394 -22.01 -63.39 9.87
N SER A 395 -21.13 -63.05 10.80
CA SER A 395 -21.06 -61.67 11.31
C SER A 395 -20.60 -60.71 10.21
N ALA A 396 -19.64 -61.09 9.38
CA ALA A 396 -19.20 -60.27 8.25
C ALA A 396 -20.35 -59.94 7.29
N ALA A 397 -21.19 -60.92 6.95
CA ALA A 397 -22.36 -60.70 6.10
C ALA A 397 -23.40 -59.77 6.77
N ASN A 398 -23.56 -59.84 8.09
CA ASN A 398 -24.44 -58.94 8.82
C ASN A 398 -23.95 -57.48 8.80
N GLU A 399 -22.65 -57.26 9.03
CA GLU A 399 -22.05 -55.93 8.92
C GLU A 399 -22.14 -55.38 7.50
N MET A 400 -21.89 -56.22 6.48
CA MET A 400 -22.02 -55.83 5.08
C MET A 400 -23.46 -55.44 4.73
N ARG A 401 -24.47 -56.13 5.29
CA ARG A 401 -25.87 -55.74 5.10
C ARG A 401 -26.15 -54.34 5.67
N ALA A 402 -25.61 -54.02 6.85
CA ALA A 402 -25.71 -52.69 7.43
C ALA A 402 -25.00 -51.61 6.59
N VAL A 403 -23.90 -51.94 5.91
CA VAL A 403 -23.28 -51.05 4.91
C VAL A 403 -24.24 -50.78 3.75
N LEU A 404 -24.85 -51.83 3.19
CA LEU A 404 -25.78 -51.73 2.06
C LEU A 404 -27.05 -50.93 2.39
N GLU A 405 -27.51 -50.97 3.64
CA GLU A 405 -28.66 -50.17 4.11
C GLU A 405 -28.35 -48.66 4.18
N GLN A 406 -27.08 -48.27 4.33
CA GLN A 406 -26.65 -46.89 4.48
C GLN A 406 -26.16 -46.27 3.15
N VAL A 407 -25.48 -47.06 2.32
CA VAL A 407 -24.82 -46.57 1.11
C VAL A 407 -25.82 -46.53 -0.05
N GLN A 408 -26.08 -45.32 -0.57
CA GLN A 408 -26.92 -45.10 -1.76
C GLN A 408 -26.10 -44.81 -3.02
N GLU A 409 -24.77 -44.78 -2.91
CA GLU A 409 -23.89 -44.47 -4.04
C GLU A 409 -23.22 -45.74 -4.57
N ARG A 410 -23.52 -46.08 -5.84
CA ARG A 410 -22.90 -47.20 -6.56
C ARG A 410 -21.38 -47.16 -6.54
N GLY A 411 -20.77 -45.98 -6.66
CA GLY A 411 -19.30 -45.83 -6.68
C GLY A 411 -18.61 -46.29 -5.39
N VAL A 412 -19.28 -46.16 -4.25
CA VAL A 412 -18.80 -46.67 -2.96
C VAL A 412 -18.86 -48.20 -2.96
N LEU A 413 -19.98 -48.78 -3.38
CA LEU A 413 -20.15 -50.23 -3.46
C LEU A 413 -19.13 -50.88 -4.40
N GLU A 414 -18.89 -50.28 -5.57
CA GLU A 414 -17.87 -50.72 -6.53
C GLU A 414 -16.47 -50.72 -5.92
N THR A 415 -16.17 -49.76 -5.06
CA THR A 415 -14.86 -49.66 -4.40
C THR A 415 -14.68 -50.78 -3.38
N ILE A 416 -15.69 -51.03 -2.54
CA ILE A 416 -15.70 -52.15 -1.57
C ILE A 416 -15.57 -53.48 -2.32
N ARG A 417 -16.39 -53.66 -3.36
CA ARG A 417 -16.38 -54.85 -4.23
C ARG A 417 -15.02 -55.08 -4.87
N SER A 418 -14.36 -54.03 -5.36
CA SER A 418 -13.01 -54.14 -5.92
C SER A 418 -11.97 -54.57 -4.89
N GLY A 419 -12.10 -54.15 -3.63
CA GLY A 419 -11.26 -54.61 -2.52
C GLY A 419 -11.44 -56.10 -2.25
N LEU A 420 -12.68 -56.56 -2.15
CA LEU A 420 -13.00 -57.98 -1.97
C LEU A 420 -12.57 -58.84 -3.16
N GLN A 421 -12.69 -58.32 -4.39
CA GLN A 421 -12.19 -59.00 -5.59
C GLN A 421 -10.68 -59.22 -5.53
N PHE A 422 -9.91 -58.23 -5.08
CA PHE A 422 -8.47 -58.39 -4.90
C PHE A 422 -8.13 -59.41 -3.82
N LEU A 423 -8.96 -59.53 -2.78
CA LEU A 423 -8.85 -60.59 -1.77
C LEU A 423 -9.15 -61.99 -2.35
N ALA A 424 -10.08 -62.08 -3.31
CA ALA A 424 -10.43 -63.32 -4.01
C ALA A 424 -9.27 -63.86 -4.89
N GLU A 425 -8.37 -63.00 -5.31
CA GLU A 425 -7.16 -63.36 -6.08
C GLU A 425 -6.06 -63.97 -5.18
N SER A 426 -6.25 -64.01 -3.86
CA SER A 426 -5.28 -64.61 -2.94
C SER A 426 -5.19 -66.13 -3.07
N PRO A 427 -4.05 -66.76 -2.69
CA PRO A 427 -3.89 -68.22 -2.72
C PRO A 427 -4.91 -68.99 -1.87
N HIS A 428 -5.40 -68.36 -0.80
CA HIS A 428 -6.37 -68.96 0.14
C HIS A 428 -7.52 -67.97 0.41
N PRO A 429 -8.47 -67.78 -0.51
CA PRO A 429 -9.58 -66.85 -0.30
C PRO A 429 -10.38 -67.22 0.98
N PRO A 430 -10.80 -66.23 1.79
CA PRO A 430 -11.59 -66.52 2.99
C PRO A 430 -12.96 -67.10 2.63
N GLU A 431 -13.45 -67.99 3.50
CA GLU A 431 -14.80 -68.55 3.39
C GLU A 431 -15.86 -67.43 3.47
N GLY A 432 -16.92 -67.53 2.66
CA GLY A 432 -18.00 -66.53 2.60
C GLY A 432 -17.72 -65.30 1.73
N LEU A 433 -16.54 -65.18 1.12
CA LEU A 433 -16.19 -64.04 0.24
C LEU A 433 -17.15 -63.86 -0.93
N ASP A 434 -17.49 -64.95 -1.62
CA ASP A 434 -18.41 -64.93 -2.76
C ASP A 434 -19.80 -64.43 -2.35
N THR A 435 -20.23 -64.69 -1.11
CA THR A 435 -21.48 -64.19 -0.57
C THR A 435 -21.45 -62.66 -0.44
N LEU A 436 -20.39 -62.09 0.14
CA LEU A 436 -20.26 -60.64 0.27
C LEU A 436 -20.15 -59.96 -1.10
N ILE A 437 -19.39 -60.54 -2.04
CA ILE A 437 -19.32 -60.03 -3.42
C ILE A 437 -20.71 -60.07 -4.08
N GLY A 438 -21.44 -61.18 -3.95
CA GLY A 438 -22.79 -61.33 -4.49
C GLY A 438 -23.79 -60.32 -3.91
N MET A 439 -23.69 -60.00 -2.62
CA MET A 439 -24.51 -58.96 -1.98
C MET A 439 -24.24 -57.58 -2.59
N LEU A 440 -22.97 -57.23 -2.83
CA LEU A 440 -22.58 -55.96 -3.45
C LEU A 440 -22.99 -55.88 -4.92
N ASP A 441 -22.85 -56.97 -5.67
CA ASP A 441 -23.26 -57.05 -7.07
C ASP A 441 -24.78 -56.90 -7.20
N GLN A 442 -25.56 -57.56 -6.34
CA GLN A 442 -27.02 -57.40 -6.31
C GLN A 442 -27.41 -55.94 -6.00
N ALA A 443 -26.88 -55.35 -4.92
CA ALA A 443 -27.20 -53.98 -4.55
C ALA A 443 -26.79 -52.97 -5.64
N SER A 444 -25.65 -53.18 -6.30
CA SER A 444 -25.19 -52.31 -7.38
C SER A 444 -26.10 -52.38 -8.62
N ASN A 445 -26.64 -53.57 -8.92
CA ASN A 445 -27.58 -53.77 -10.02
C ASN A 445 -28.95 -53.16 -9.73
N GLU A 446 -29.43 -53.23 -8.49
CA GLU A 446 -30.70 -52.61 -8.06
C GLU A 446 -30.66 -51.07 -8.17
N MET A 447 -29.47 -50.45 -8.14
CA MET A 447 -29.29 -49.01 -8.38
C MET A 447 -29.31 -48.63 -9.88
N GLU A 448 -29.29 -49.60 -10.80
CA GLU A 448 -29.44 -49.36 -12.25
C GLU A 448 -30.90 -49.30 -12.71
N THR A 449 -31.83 -49.85 -11.93
CA THR A 449 -33.27 -49.93 -12.20
C THR A 449 -34.05 -48.81 -11.52
#